data_AF-A0A2M6Y6X7-F1
#
_entry.id   AF-A0A2M6Y6X7-F1
#
_cell.length_a   1.000
_cell.length_b   1.000
_cell.length_c   1.000
_cell.angle_alpha   90.00
_cell.angle_beta   90.00
_cell.angle_gamma   90.00
#
_symmetry.space_group_name_H-M   'P 1'
#
loop_
_entity.id
_entity.type
_entity.pdbx_description
1 polymer ?
#
loop_
_entity_poly.entity_id
_entity_poly.type
_entity_poly.pdbx_seq_one_letter_code
_entity_poly.pdbx_strand_id
1 'polypeptide(L)'
;MTKKQEEEKDEEDEKVEVRIYSIATSLTESIIFLDETEGSRILPIWIGPMEAQAIAIRLSGYPSPRPMTHDLIFSIIKKLNLTVACATITDIVENTYYSQLELKDAAGKVRLVDSRPSDAVAVAVRFGCPIYINERVFGKTQVLSKPITEDEVVKFKHNLKNLRPNDIIGQLLNGKLPKAEGKGTKPAAEEEDKEGEQDDEQA
;
A
#
# COMPACT_ATOMS: atom_id res chain seq x y z
N MET A 1 -27.78 -11.58 -22.28
CA MET A 1 -27.47 -10.98 -20.97
C MET A 1 -28.72 -10.25 -20.51
N THR A 2 -29.13 -10.45 -19.27
CA THR A 2 -30.37 -9.86 -18.71
C THR A 2 -30.07 -8.51 -18.08
N LYS A 3 -31.04 -7.59 -18.07
CA LYS A 3 -30.93 -6.22 -17.51
C LYS A 3 -30.37 -6.16 -16.07
N LYS A 4 -30.63 -7.22 -15.28
CA LYS A 4 -30.08 -7.40 -13.92
C LYS A 4 -28.56 -7.66 -13.90
N GLN A 5 -28.02 -8.34 -14.91
CA GLN A 5 -26.59 -8.60 -15.05
C GLN A 5 -25.81 -7.37 -15.53
N GLU A 6 -26.49 -6.39 -16.13
CA GLU A 6 -25.88 -5.11 -16.52
C GLU A 6 -25.84 -4.14 -15.32
N GLU A 7 -26.91 -4.07 -14.53
CA GLU A 7 -26.97 -3.26 -13.30
C GLU A 7 -25.96 -3.74 -12.23
N GLU A 8 -25.81 -5.05 -12.00
CA GLU A 8 -24.80 -5.60 -11.07
C GLU A 8 -23.35 -5.34 -11.54
N LYS A 9 -23.13 -5.25 -12.85
CA LYS A 9 -21.80 -5.01 -13.43
C LYS A 9 -21.37 -3.55 -13.33
N ASP A 10 -22.33 -2.62 -13.41
CA ASP A 10 -22.08 -1.18 -13.27
C ASP A 10 -21.76 -0.78 -11.82
N GLU A 11 -22.32 -1.48 -10.81
CA GLU A 11 -21.94 -1.30 -9.39
C GLU A 11 -20.55 -1.87 -9.08
N GLU A 12 -20.17 -3.03 -9.65
CA GLU A 12 -18.85 -3.63 -9.42
C GLU A 12 -17.67 -2.81 -9.99
N ASP A 13 -17.91 -2.03 -11.04
CA ASP A 13 -16.94 -1.12 -11.66
C ASP A 13 -17.06 0.33 -11.13
N GLU A 14 -17.84 0.57 -10.07
CA GLU A 14 -17.89 1.85 -9.37
C GLU A 14 -16.49 2.23 -8.86
N LYS A 15 -16.03 3.44 -9.19
CA LYS A 15 -14.72 3.95 -8.80
C LYS A 15 -14.81 4.72 -7.49
N VAL A 16 -14.18 4.18 -6.45
CA VAL A 16 -14.07 4.82 -5.14
C VAL A 16 -12.75 5.58 -5.05
N GLU A 17 -12.80 6.87 -4.69
CA GLU A 17 -11.60 7.68 -4.55
C GLU A 17 -10.83 7.33 -3.28
N VAL A 18 -9.52 7.18 -3.42
CA VAL A 18 -8.61 6.89 -2.31
C VAL A 18 -7.42 7.84 -2.28
N ARG A 19 -6.81 7.96 -1.11
CA ARG A 19 -5.57 8.70 -0.89
C ARG A 19 -4.52 7.81 -0.25
N ILE A 20 -3.25 8.16 -0.46
CA ILE A 20 -2.16 7.49 0.23
C ILE A 20 -2.18 7.93 1.70
N TYR A 21 -2.47 7.01 2.61
CA TYR A 21 -2.45 7.27 4.04
C TYR A 21 -1.04 7.14 4.63
N SER A 22 -0.35 6.05 4.29
CA SER A 22 0.99 5.76 4.78
C SER A 22 1.71 4.78 3.87
N ILE A 23 3.03 4.78 3.92
CA ILE A 23 3.89 3.75 3.33
C ILE A 23 4.75 3.19 4.46
N ALA A 24 4.63 1.89 4.71
CA ALA A 24 5.48 1.17 5.65
C ALA A 24 6.54 0.39 4.88
N THR A 25 7.81 0.49 5.29
CA THR A 25 8.94 -0.16 4.60
C THR A 25 9.80 -0.91 5.60
N SER A 26 10.19 -2.13 5.23
CA SER A 26 11.22 -2.95 5.86
C SER A 26 12.40 -3.14 4.89
N LEU A 27 13.39 -3.96 5.26
CA LEU A 27 14.53 -4.26 4.37
C LEU A 27 14.11 -5.02 3.10
N THR A 28 13.05 -5.81 3.17
CA THR A 28 12.66 -6.75 2.11
C THR A 28 11.27 -6.48 1.55
N GLU A 29 10.43 -5.73 2.28
CA GLU A 29 9.02 -5.57 1.95
C GLU A 29 8.56 -4.13 2.17
N SER A 30 7.62 -3.68 1.35
CA SER A 30 6.92 -2.42 1.55
C SER A 30 5.42 -2.59 1.37
N ILE A 31 4.66 -1.79 2.11
CA ILE A 31 3.19 -1.78 2.05
C ILE A 31 2.75 -0.34 1.90
N ILE A 32 1.89 -0.10 0.91
CA ILE A 32 1.16 1.15 0.77
C ILE A 32 -0.26 0.98 1.32
N PHE A 33 -0.69 1.91 2.16
CA PHE A 33 -2.04 1.96 2.71
C PHE A 33 -2.85 2.99 1.94
N LEU A 34 -3.87 2.53 1.21
CA LEU A 34 -4.77 3.36 0.45
C LEU A 34 -6.07 3.56 1.22
N ASP A 35 -6.35 4.81 1.56
CA ASP A 35 -7.44 5.22 2.42
C ASP A 35 -8.61 5.75 1.59
N GLU A 36 -9.79 5.16 1.76
CA GLU A 36 -11.03 5.63 1.16
C GLU A 36 -11.40 7.03 1.66
N THR A 37 -11.59 7.96 0.73
CA THR A 37 -11.76 9.38 1.06
C THR A 37 -13.09 9.65 1.78
N GLU A 38 -14.19 9.06 1.30
CA GLU A 38 -15.56 9.26 1.84
C GLU A 38 -16.09 8.06 2.63
N GLY A 39 -15.21 7.14 3.03
CA GLY A 39 -15.59 5.92 3.73
C GLY A 39 -14.64 5.52 4.85
N SER A 40 -14.84 4.31 5.38
CA SER A 40 -14.11 3.81 6.54
C SER A 40 -13.05 2.78 6.17
N ARG A 41 -12.87 2.42 4.90
CA ARG A 41 -11.98 1.34 4.48
C ARG A 41 -10.58 1.83 4.18
N ILE A 42 -9.60 1.00 4.54
CA ILE A 42 -8.19 1.18 4.16
C ILE A 42 -7.70 -0.13 3.57
N LEU A 43 -7.17 -0.06 2.35
CA LEU A 43 -6.63 -1.22 1.64
C LEU A 43 -5.10 -1.23 1.71
N PRO A 44 -4.48 -2.21 2.40
CA PRO A 44 -3.05 -2.45 2.31
C PRO A 44 -2.69 -3.19 1.01
N ILE A 45 -1.69 -2.69 0.28
CA ILE A 45 -1.14 -3.36 -0.90
C ILE A 45 0.37 -3.50 -0.73
N TRP A 46 0.87 -4.73 -0.88
CA TRP A 46 2.31 -4.99 -0.90
C TRP A 46 2.91 -4.48 -2.21
N ILE A 47 4.02 -3.77 -2.08
CA ILE A 47 4.82 -3.24 -3.18
C ILE A 47 6.30 -3.50 -2.91
N GLY A 48 7.14 -3.47 -3.94
CA GLY A 48 8.58 -3.60 -3.75
C GLY A 48 9.18 -2.37 -3.06
N PRO A 49 10.32 -2.53 -2.38
CA PRO A 49 10.98 -1.44 -1.65
C PRO A 49 11.42 -0.30 -2.57
N MET A 50 11.82 -0.61 -3.81
CA MET A 50 12.23 0.40 -4.79
C MET A 50 11.04 1.24 -5.28
N GLU A 51 9.88 0.61 -5.50
CA GLU A 51 8.66 1.33 -5.85
C GLU A 51 8.17 2.21 -4.70
N ALA A 52 8.18 1.69 -3.47
CA ALA A 52 7.83 2.45 -2.27
C ALA A 52 8.73 3.68 -2.09
N GLN A 53 10.04 3.50 -2.28
CA GLN A 53 11.01 4.60 -2.24
C GLN A 53 10.72 5.66 -3.31
N ALA A 54 10.40 5.25 -4.54
CA ALA A 54 10.10 6.17 -5.64
C ALA A 54 8.84 7.01 -5.40
N ILE A 55 7.85 6.47 -4.67
CA ILE A 55 6.65 7.19 -4.23
C ILE A 55 7.01 8.13 -3.06
N ALA A 56 7.69 7.61 -2.04
CA ALA A 56 8.04 8.35 -0.83
C ALA A 56 8.91 9.59 -1.11
N ILE A 57 9.91 9.47 -1.98
CA ILE A 57 10.74 10.62 -2.41
C ILE A 57 9.86 11.71 -3.01
N ARG A 58 8.91 11.35 -3.87
CA ARG A 58 8.02 12.34 -4.49
C ARG A 58 7.09 13.00 -3.47
N LEU A 59 6.54 12.23 -2.54
CA LEU A 59 5.67 12.74 -1.47
C LEU A 59 6.42 13.64 -0.47
N SER A 60 7.73 13.41 -0.28
CA SER A 60 8.56 14.25 0.59
C SER A 60 8.71 15.70 0.10
N GLY A 61 8.41 15.96 -1.17
CA GLY A 61 8.61 17.27 -1.80
C GLY A 61 10.07 17.57 -2.19
N TYR A 62 11.02 16.69 -1.87
CA TYR A 62 12.44 16.85 -2.22
C TYR A 62 12.80 16.03 -3.46
N PRO A 63 12.90 16.65 -4.65
CA PRO A 63 13.25 15.92 -5.87
C PRO A 63 14.73 15.50 -5.86
N SER A 64 15.02 14.37 -6.50
CA SER A 64 16.38 13.94 -6.79
C SER A 64 17.07 14.87 -7.79
N PRO A 65 18.42 14.99 -7.77
CA PRO A 65 19.18 15.86 -8.68
C PRO A 65 19.07 15.44 -10.16
N ARG A 66 18.73 14.17 -10.43
CA ARG A 66 18.44 13.64 -11.75
C ARG A 66 17.07 12.96 -11.75
N PRO A 67 16.32 13.00 -12.86
CA PRO A 67 15.01 12.34 -12.95
C PRO A 67 15.12 10.84 -12.66
N MET A 68 14.26 10.32 -11.79
CA MET A 68 14.06 8.88 -11.61
C MET A 68 13.16 8.32 -12.72
N THR A 69 12.97 7.00 -12.75
CA THR A 69 12.18 6.31 -13.77
C THR A 69 10.78 6.90 -13.95
N HIS A 70 10.04 7.12 -12.86
CA HIS A 70 8.69 7.69 -12.95
C HIS A 70 8.69 9.19 -13.29
N ASP A 71 9.77 9.92 -13.03
CA ASP A 71 9.93 11.33 -13.49
C ASP A 71 10.20 11.39 -15.00
N LEU A 72 10.96 10.41 -15.52
CA LEU A 72 11.14 10.21 -16.96
C LEU A 72 9.79 9.89 -17.62
N ILE A 73 9.01 8.96 -17.06
CA ILE A 73 7.66 8.62 -17.57
C ILE A 73 6.75 9.86 -17.58
N PHE A 74 6.71 10.63 -16.47
CA PHE A 74 5.98 11.89 -16.41
C PHE A 74 6.39 12.83 -17.56
N SER A 75 7.71 13.00 -17.76
CA SER A 75 8.25 13.87 -18.80
C SER A 75 7.89 13.40 -20.20
N ILE A 76 7.96 12.09 -20.48
CA ILE A 76 7.58 11.48 -21.76
C ILE A 76 6.10 11.76 -22.06
N ILE A 77 5.21 11.45 -21.12
CA ILE A 77 3.76 11.66 -21.29
C ILE A 77 3.46 13.14 -21.55
N LYS A 78 4.08 14.05 -20.80
CA LYS A 78 3.93 15.51 -21.01
C LYS A 78 4.45 15.96 -22.37
N LYS A 79 5.59 15.44 -22.83
CA LYS A 79 6.16 15.77 -24.15
C LYS A 79 5.35 15.23 -25.32
N LEU A 80 4.58 14.17 -25.10
CA LEU A 80 3.60 13.65 -26.05
C LEU A 80 2.26 14.39 -26.01
N ASN A 81 2.16 15.49 -25.25
CA ASN A 81 0.94 16.29 -25.07
C ASN A 81 -0.25 15.48 -24.52
N LEU A 82 0.06 14.53 -23.63
CA LEU A 82 -0.92 13.75 -22.89
C LEU A 82 -0.97 14.20 -21.42
N THR A 83 -2.08 13.90 -20.77
CA THR A 83 -2.24 13.98 -19.31
C THR A 83 -2.69 12.64 -18.75
N VAL A 84 -2.32 12.34 -17.51
CA VAL A 84 -2.92 11.24 -16.74
C VAL A 84 -4.14 11.82 -16.04
N ALA A 85 -5.32 11.31 -16.36
CA ALA A 85 -6.58 11.73 -15.76
C ALA A 85 -6.80 11.09 -14.39
N CYS A 86 -6.50 9.80 -14.27
CA CYS A 86 -6.52 9.08 -13.01
C CYS A 86 -5.71 7.79 -13.08
N ALA A 87 -5.41 7.22 -11.91
CA ALA A 87 -5.01 5.83 -11.76
C ALA A 87 -6.17 5.06 -11.12
N THR A 88 -6.43 3.83 -11.56
CA THR A 88 -7.48 2.99 -11.00
C THR A 88 -6.95 1.59 -10.74
N ILE A 89 -7.05 1.11 -9.50
CA ILE A 89 -6.84 -0.31 -9.17
C ILE A 89 -8.13 -1.05 -9.52
N THR A 90 -8.05 -1.89 -10.53
CA THR A 90 -9.23 -2.44 -11.22
C THR A 90 -9.60 -3.82 -10.70
N ASP A 91 -8.64 -4.67 -10.37
CA ASP A 91 -8.95 -6.05 -9.96
C ASP A 91 -7.89 -6.66 -9.05
N ILE A 92 -8.22 -7.82 -8.50
CA ILE A 92 -7.29 -8.75 -7.90
C ILE A 92 -7.58 -10.16 -8.40
N VAL A 93 -6.54 -10.84 -8.90
CA VAL A 93 -6.62 -12.24 -9.36
C VAL A 93 -5.45 -12.99 -8.75
N GLU A 94 -5.72 -14.09 -8.05
CA GLU A 94 -4.68 -14.92 -7.40
C GLU A 94 -3.67 -14.08 -6.59
N ASN A 95 -4.21 -13.18 -5.75
CA ASN A 95 -3.44 -12.25 -4.90
C ASN A 95 -2.59 -11.22 -5.66
N THR A 96 -2.76 -11.09 -6.98
CA THR A 96 -2.09 -10.08 -7.80
C THR A 96 -3.06 -8.97 -8.14
N TYR A 97 -2.75 -7.76 -7.71
CA TYR A 97 -3.54 -6.57 -8.02
C TYR A 97 -3.23 -6.05 -9.43
N TYR A 98 -4.28 -5.65 -10.13
CA TYR A 98 -4.24 -5.02 -11.45
C TYR A 98 -4.66 -3.56 -11.34
N SER A 99 -4.07 -2.72 -12.18
CA SER A 99 -4.43 -1.30 -12.23
C SER A 99 -4.27 -0.75 -13.64
N GLN A 100 -4.84 0.41 -13.88
CA GLN A 100 -4.70 1.12 -15.14
C GLN A 100 -4.48 2.62 -14.93
N LEU A 101 -3.75 3.22 -15.86
CA LEU A 101 -3.66 4.66 -16.03
C LEU A 101 -4.60 5.11 -17.16
N GLU A 102 -5.44 6.09 -16.88
CA GLU A 102 -6.30 6.72 -17.87
C GLU A 102 -5.58 7.94 -18.47
N LEU A 103 -5.07 7.82 -19.69
CA LEU A 103 -4.42 8.93 -20.41
C LEU A 103 -5.43 9.67 -21.27
N LYS A 104 -5.35 11.01 -21.29
CA LYS A 104 -6.15 11.88 -22.17
C LYS A 104 -5.26 12.75 -23.04
N ASP A 105 -5.62 12.89 -24.31
CA ASP A 105 -5.04 13.93 -25.17
C ASP A 105 -5.86 15.22 -25.14
N ALA A 106 -5.37 16.25 -25.83
CA ALA A 106 -6.02 17.56 -25.91
C ALA A 106 -7.43 17.53 -26.54
N ALA A 107 -7.76 16.50 -27.33
CA ALA A 107 -9.09 16.30 -27.90
C ALA A 107 -10.03 15.52 -26.96
N GLY A 108 -9.53 15.12 -25.78
CA GLY A 108 -10.29 14.34 -24.80
C GLY A 108 -10.33 12.84 -25.10
N LYS A 109 -9.60 12.35 -26.10
CA LYS A 109 -9.57 10.91 -26.40
C LYS A 109 -8.84 10.18 -25.29
N VAL A 110 -9.55 9.21 -24.70
CA VAL A 110 -9.07 8.36 -23.61
C VAL A 110 -8.27 7.18 -24.15
N ARG A 111 -7.15 6.87 -23.50
CA ARG A 111 -6.35 5.65 -23.71
C ARG A 111 -6.08 5.03 -22.35
N LEU A 112 -6.31 3.73 -22.22
CA LEU A 112 -6.04 2.98 -21.00
C LEU A 112 -4.69 2.27 -21.13
N VAL A 113 -3.88 2.36 -20.09
CA VAL A 113 -2.57 1.69 -20.02
C VAL A 113 -2.57 0.79 -18.79
N ASP A 114 -2.41 -0.51 -19.01
CA ASP A 114 -2.25 -1.49 -17.94
C ASP A 114 -0.98 -1.24 -17.12
N SER A 115 -1.07 -1.44 -15.81
CA SER A 115 0.03 -1.20 -14.89
C SER A 115 -0.11 -1.99 -13.59
N ARG A 116 1.02 -2.17 -12.89
CA ARG A 116 1.00 -2.56 -11.47
C ARG A 116 0.50 -1.38 -10.62
N PRO A 117 -0.21 -1.61 -9.50
CA PRO A 117 -0.66 -0.54 -8.63
C PRO A 117 0.44 0.40 -8.16
N SER A 118 1.63 -0.15 -7.86
CA SER A 118 2.79 0.61 -7.43
C SER A 118 3.22 1.66 -8.46
N ASP A 119 3.24 1.29 -9.75
CA ASP A 119 3.60 2.18 -10.84
C ASP A 119 2.49 3.20 -11.12
N ALA A 120 1.24 2.76 -11.10
CA ALA A 120 0.09 3.63 -11.30
C ALA A 120 0.05 4.76 -10.25
N VAL A 121 0.23 4.40 -8.98
CA VAL A 121 0.30 5.35 -7.86
C VAL A 121 1.52 6.27 -8.01
N ALA A 122 2.70 5.73 -8.32
CA ALA A 122 3.91 6.54 -8.51
C ALA A 122 3.77 7.59 -9.63
N VAL A 123 3.07 7.25 -10.71
CA VAL A 123 2.75 8.19 -11.79
C VAL A 123 1.67 9.18 -11.35
N ALA A 124 0.61 8.71 -10.69
CA ALA A 124 -0.49 9.57 -10.23
C ALA A 124 -0.01 10.68 -9.29
N VAL A 125 0.86 10.36 -8.34
CA VAL A 125 1.46 11.35 -7.42
C VAL A 125 2.29 12.40 -8.16
N ARG A 126 2.92 12.06 -9.30
CA ARG A 126 3.69 13.01 -10.11
C ARG A 126 2.81 13.93 -10.94
N PHE A 127 1.71 13.41 -11.46
CA PHE A 127 0.69 14.19 -12.17
C PHE A 127 -0.23 14.97 -11.22
N GLY A 128 -0.30 14.60 -9.95
CA GLY A 128 -1.28 15.13 -9.00
C GLY A 128 -2.71 14.75 -9.38
N CYS A 129 -2.91 13.60 -10.02
CA CYS A 129 -4.23 13.12 -10.42
C CYS A 129 -4.84 12.19 -9.37
N PRO A 130 -6.18 12.04 -9.32
CA PRO A 130 -6.84 11.16 -8.36
C PRO A 130 -6.47 9.68 -8.57
N ILE A 131 -6.54 8.94 -7.47
CA ILE A 131 -6.36 7.48 -7.41
C ILE A 131 -7.71 6.87 -7.02
N TYR A 132 -8.11 5.85 -7.75
CA TYR A 132 -9.36 5.13 -7.53
C TYR A 132 -9.11 3.64 -7.28
N ILE A 133 -10.06 3.01 -6.62
CA ILE A 133 -10.17 1.55 -6.49
C ILE A 133 -11.58 1.16 -6.93
N ASN A 134 -11.72 0.16 -7.80
CA ASN A 134 -13.04 -0.36 -8.13
C ASN A 134 -13.66 -1.05 -6.91
N GLU A 135 -14.95 -0.85 -6.68
CA GLU A 135 -15.67 -1.37 -5.51
C GLU A 135 -15.48 -2.90 -5.34
N ARG A 136 -15.49 -3.65 -6.45
CA ARG A 136 -15.23 -5.10 -6.46
C ARG A 136 -13.89 -5.51 -5.83
N VAL A 137 -12.87 -4.65 -5.86
CA VAL A 137 -11.57 -4.95 -5.25
C VAL A 137 -11.71 -4.99 -3.73
N PHE A 138 -12.49 -4.09 -3.14
CA PHE A 138 -12.78 -4.13 -1.70
C PHE A 138 -13.55 -5.40 -1.32
N GLY A 139 -14.50 -5.83 -2.15
CA GLY A 139 -15.25 -7.08 -1.92
C GLY A 139 -14.40 -8.36 -1.97
N LYS A 140 -13.26 -8.34 -2.68
CA LYS A 140 -12.34 -9.48 -2.84
C LYS A 140 -11.17 -9.47 -1.86
N THR A 141 -11.01 -8.42 -1.05
CA THR A 141 -9.80 -8.20 -0.25
C THR A 141 -10.13 -7.89 1.19
N GLN A 142 -9.14 -8.09 2.07
CA GLN A 142 -9.29 -7.65 3.45
C GLN A 142 -8.95 -6.17 3.55
N VAL A 143 -9.86 -5.42 4.15
CA VAL A 143 -9.68 -3.99 4.48
C VAL A 143 -9.50 -3.81 5.98
N LEU A 144 -8.84 -2.73 6.35
CA LEU A 144 -8.87 -2.20 7.72
C LEU A 144 -9.99 -1.17 7.82
N SER A 145 -10.65 -1.08 8.98
CA SER A 145 -11.76 -0.15 9.22
C SER A 145 -11.32 1.02 10.09
N LYS A 146 -11.79 2.23 9.77
CA LYS A 146 -11.68 3.42 10.63
C LYS A 146 -12.72 3.39 11.76
N PRO A 147 -12.44 3.96 12.95
CA PRO A 147 -11.20 4.63 13.32
C PRO A 147 -10.08 3.62 13.53
N ILE A 148 -8.92 3.85 12.90
CA ILE A 148 -7.76 3.01 13.16
C ILE A 148 -7.29 3.40 14.56
N THR A 149 -7.49 2.51 15.54
CA THR A 149 -6.92 2.75 16.86
C THR A 149 -5.39 2.62 16.79
N GLU A 150 -4.65 3.40 17.56
CA GLU A 150 -3.18 3.28 17.63
C GLU A 150 -2.77 1.84 17.97
N ASP A 151 -3.57 1.16 18.79
CA ASP A 151 -3.40 -0.26 19.13
C ASP A 151 -3.54 -1.20 17.92
N GLU A 152 -4.46 -0.93 16.98
CA GLU A 152 -4.61 -1.71 15.76
C GLU A 152 -3.45 -1.46 14.79
N VAL A 153 -2.98 -0.21 14.66
CA VAL A 153 -1.78 0.10 13.84
C VAL A 153 -0.55 -0.60 14.41
N VAL A 154 -0.35 -0.55 15.72
CA VAL A 154 0.78 -1.18 16.40
C VAL A 154 0.69 -2.70 16.32
N LYS A 155 -0.49 -3.30 16.56
CA LYS A 155 -0.71 -4.74 16.38
C LYS A 155 -0.50 -5.19 14.94
N PHE A 156 -0.97 -4.41 13.96
CA PHE A 156 -0.77 -4.73 12.55
C PHE A 156 0.71 -4.65 12.16
N LYS A 157 1.42 -3.60 12.59
CA LYS A 157 2.89 -3.47 12.40
C LYS A 157 3.68 -4.57 13.13
N HIS A 158 3.22 -5.02 14.28
CA HIS A 158 3.85 -6.10 15.04
C HIS A 158 3.61 -7.47 14.38
N ASN A 159 2.39 -7.71 13.91
CA ASN A 159 2.03 -8.90 13.12
C ASN A 159 2.82 -8.95 11.81
N LEU A 160 3.04 -7.81 11.15
CA LEU A 160 3.88 -7.70 9.97
C LEU A 160 5.34 -8.10 10.20
N LYS A 161 5.89 -7.92 11.41
CA LYS A 161 7.27 -8.32 11.72
C LYS A 161 7.44 -9.83 11.88
N ASN A 162 6.34 -10.57 12.09
CA ASN A 162 6.36 -11.99 12.44
C ASN A 162 5.66 -12.89 11.40
N LEU A 163 5.12 -12.31 10.32
CA LEU A 163 4.38 -13.06 9.30
C LEU A 163 5.20 -13.16 8.01
N ARG A 164 5.37 -14.39 7.51
CA ARG A 164 5.87 -14.62 6.16
C ARG A 164 4.69 -14.50 5.17
N PRO A 165 4.94 -14.14 3.90
CA PRO A 165 3.91 -13.86 2.90
C PRO A 165 2.79 -14.92 2.77
N ASN A 166 3.09 -16.21 2.93
CA ASN A 166 2.09 -17.29 2.82
C ASN A 166 1.23 -17.48 4.08
N ASP A 167 1.66 -16.97 5.24
CA ASP A 167 1.01 -17.25 6.52
C ASP A 167 -0.21 -16.31 6.77
N ILE A 168 -0.27 -15.17 6.07
CA ILE A 168 -1.39 -14.21 6.12
C ILE A 168 -2.63 -14.78 5.41
N ILE A 169 -2.45 -15.41 4.25
CA ILE A 169 -3.55 -16.01 3.47
C ILE A 169 -4.23 -17.12 4.30
N GLY A 170 -3.46 -17.93 5.03
CA GLY A 170 -4.00 -19.02 5.85
C GLY A 170 -4.74 -18.56 7.11
N GLN A 171 -4.30 -17.48 7.77
CA GLN A 171 -4.96 -16.99 8.99
C GLN A 171 -6.20 -16.15 8.71
N LEU A 172 -6.30 -15.53 7.54
CA LEU A 172 -7.46 -14.75 7.11
C LEU A 172 -8.65 -15.59 6.63
N LEU A 173 -8.39 -16.79 6.13
CA LEU A 173 -9.44 -17.71 5.69
C LEU A 173 -10.21 -18.37 6.86
N ASN A 174 -9.66 -18.39 8.08
CA ASN A 174 -10.21 -19.17 9.19
C ASN A 174 -10.92 -18.35 10.29
N GLY A 175 -11.04 -17.03 10.15
CA GLY A 175 -11.95 -16.20 10.96
C GLY A 175 -11.81 -16.31 12.49
N LYS A 176 -10.67 -16.74 13.03
CA LYS A 176 -10.43 -16.84 14.48
C LYS A 176 -9.14 -16.15 14.87
N LEU A 177 -9.27 -15.00 15.53
CA LEU A 177 -8.22 -14.47 16.39
C LEU A 177 -8.04 -15.43 17.58
N PRO A 178 -6.80 -15.84 17.93
CA PRO A 178 -6.58 -16.58 19.16
C PRO A 178 -6.89 -15.66 20.35
N LYS A 179 -7.78 -16.13 21.24
CA LYS A 179 -7.94 -15.52 22.57
C LYS A 179 -6.63 -15.71 23.31
N ALA A 180 -6.06 -14.60 23.81
CA ALA A 180 -4.93 -14.66 24.72
C ALA A 180 -5.38 -15.36 26.02
N GLU A 181 -4.99 -16.62 26.21
CA GLU A 181 -5.05 -17.25 27.52
C GLU A 181 -3.88 -16.75 28.36
N GLY A 182 -4.21 -16.02 29.42
CA GLY A 182 -3.25 -15.66 30.44
C GLY A 182 -2.76 -16.91 31.19
N LYS A 183 -1.44 -17.01 31.36
CA LYS A 183 -0.83 -17.73 32.47
C LYS A 183 0.29 -16.87 33.04
N GLY A 184 0.08 -16.46 34.29
CA GLY A 184 1.14 -15.89 35.09
C GLY A 184 2.13 -16.95 35.56
N THR A 185 3.37 -16.53 35.72
CA THR A 185 4.25 -16.98 36.80
C THR A 185 5.26 -15.85 37.08
N LYS A 186 5.41 -15.54 38.36
CA LYS A 186 6.32 -14.53 38.95
C LYS A 186 7.73 -15.16 39.17
N PRO A 187 8.74 -14.42 39.67
CA PRO A 187 10.09 -14.30 39.11
C PRO A 187 11.13 -15.25 39.76
N ALA A 188 12.31 -15.35 39.15
CA ALA A 188 13.52 -15.89 39.80
C ALA A 188 14.67 -14.89 39.67
N ALA A 189 15.44 -14.80 40.76
CA ALA A 189 16.43 -13.79 41.09
C ALA A 189 17.83 -14.08 40.54
N GLU A 190 18.64 -13.02 40.55
CA GLU A 190 20.09 -12.94 40.85
C GLU A 190 21.05 -13.97 40.24
N GLU A 191 22.00 -13.46 39.45
CA GLU A 191 23.42 -13.76 39.67
C GLU A 191 24.24 -12.51 39.33
N GLU A 192 24.93 -12.00 40.36
CA GLU A 192 26.03 -11.05 40.27
C GLU A 192 27.25 -11.77 39.68
N ASP A 193 27.95 -11.13 38.74
CA ASP A 193 29.39 -11.33 38.58
C ASP A 193 30.06 -9.96 38.45
N LYS A 194 30.89 -9.65 39.45
CA LYS A 194 31.90 -8.59 39.44
C LYS A 194 33.25 -9.25 39.19
N GLU A 195 34.07 -8.62 38.35
CA GLU A 195 35.53 -8.38 38.48
C GLU A 195 35.98 -7.70 37.16
N GLY A 196 36.52 -6.46 37.15
CA GLY A 196 37.95 -6.13 37.37
C GLY A 196 38.75 -6.46 36.09
N GLU A 197 39.46 -5.61 35.34
CA GLU A 197 40.44 -4.52 35.59
C GLU A 197 40.61 -3.76 34.25
N GLN A 198 40.58 -2.42 34.22
CA GLN A 198 41.70 -1.46 34.08
C GLN A 198 42.38 -1.32 32.70
N ASP A 199 42.34 -0.07 32.25
CA ASP A 199 43.30 0.75 31.49
C ASP A 199 43.80 0.33 30.09
N ASP A 200 43.53 1.20 29.10
CA ASP A 200 44.61 1.83 28.32
C ASP A 200 44.11 3.12 27.61
N GLU A 201 44.56 4.22 28.22
CA GLU A 201 45.11 5.47 27.69
C GLU A 201 44.81 5.96 26.25
N GLN A 202 44.35 7.21 26.18
CA GLN A 202 44.27 8.04 24.99
C GLN A 202 45.65 8.62 24.63
N ALA A 203 46.13 8.33 23.42
CA ALA A 203 46.97 9.23 22.61
C ALA A 203 46.88 8.85 21.12
#